data_AF-A0A497SAE3-F1
#
_entry.id   AF-A0A497SAE3-F1
#
_cell.length_a   1.000
_cell.length_b   1.000
_cell.length_c   1.000
_cell.angle_alpha   90.00
_cell.angle_beta   90.00
_cell.angle_gamma   90.00
#
_symmetry.space_group_name_H-M   'P 1'
#
loop_
_entity.id
_entity.type
_entity.pdbx_description
1 polymer ?
#
loop_
_entity_poly.entity_id
_entity_poly.type
_entity_poly.pdbx_seq_one_letter_code
_entity_poly.pdbx_strand_id
1 'polypeptide(L)' 'MAKAEVVKIIGRTGIFGEVMQVMCKILEGENKGRVIRRNVSSPVQEGDILDLREVEREAKPLK' A
#
# COMPACT_ATOMS: atom_id res chain seq x y z
N MET A 1 -13.36 0.49 5.33
CA MET A 1 -12.37 -0.52 5.69
C MET A 1 -12.38 -1.52 4.56
N ALA A 2 -11.26 -1.60 3.84
CA ALA A 2 -11.11 -2.53 2.75
C ALA A 2 -9.76 -3.21 2.90
N LYS A 3 -9.76 -4.53 2.89
CA LYS A 3 -8.54 -5.32 2.87
C LYS A 3 -7.87 -5.20 1.51
N ALA A 4 -6.57 -4.99 1.56
CA ALA A 4 -5.70 -4.99 0.39
C ALA A 4 -4.48 -5.88 0.64
N GLU A 5 -4.12 -6.67 -0.35
CA GLU A 5 -2.93 -7.52 -0.31
C GLU A 5 -1.73 -6.79 -0.90
N VAL A 6 -0.59 -6.81 -0.21
CA VAL A 6 0.67 -6.26 -0.73
C VAL A 6 1.15 -7.12 -1.89
N VAL A 7 1.17 -6.55 -3.09
CA VAL A 7 1.63 -7.23 -4.31
C VAL A 7 3.11 -6.99 -4.55
N LYS A 8 3.60 -5.78 -4.26
CA LYS A 8 4.99 -5.42 -4.53
C LYS A 8 5.48 -4.32 -3.60
N ILE A 9 6.71 -4.45 -3.13
CA ILE A 9 7.42 -3.38 -2.42
C ILE A 9 8.15 -2.51 -3.44
N ILE A 10 7.89 -1.20 -3.42
CA ILE A 10 8.55 -0.24 -4.33
C ILE A 10 9.91 0.16 -3.75
N GLY A 11 9.95 0.51 -2.46
CA GLY A 11 11.17 0.96 -1.79
C GLY A 11 10.89 1.70 -0.49
N ARG A 12 11.95 2.23 0.13
CA ARG A 12 11.85 3.08 1.32
C ARG A 12 11.87 4.57 0.95
N THR A 13 11.17 5.37 1.74
CA THR A 13 11.00 6.82 1.62
C THR A 13 10.90 7.45 3.00
N GLY A 14 10.83 8.78 3.05
CA GLY A 14 10.98 9.56 4.29
C GLY A 14 12.42 9.99 4.52
N ILE A 15 12.61 10.97 5.39
CA ILE A 15 13.93 11.60 5.63
C ILE A 15 14.92 10.60 6.23
N PHE A 16 14.43 9.64 7.02
CA PHE A 16 15.23 8.60 7.66
C PHE A 16 14.94 7.19 7.12
N GLY A 17 14.18 7.09 6.02
CA GLY A 17 13.76 5.79 5.47
C GLY A 17 12.73 5.06 6.33
N GLU A 18 11.99 5.79 7.17
CA GLU A 18 11.00 5.26 8.11
C GLU A 18 9.70 4.80 7.44
N VAL A 19 9.51 5.10 6.15
CA VAL A 19 8.30 4.73 5.40
C VAL A 19 8.66 3.80 4.26
N MET A 20 7.90 2.74 4.06
CA MET A 20 7.95 1.88 2.89
C MET A 20 6.81 2.23 1.95
N GLN A 21 7.12 2.44 0.68
CA GLN A 21 6.10 2.56 -0.35
C GLN A 21 5.83 1.19 -0.95
N VAL A 22 4.57 0.79 -0.96
CA VAL A 22 4.11 -0.51 -1.45
C VAL A 22 2.97 -0.35 -2.45
N MET A 23 2.86 -1.31 -3.36
CA MET A 23 1.66 -1.52 -4.17
C MET A 23 0.82 -2.61 -3.53
N CYS A 24 -0.43 -2.31 -3.25
CA CYS A 24 -1.38 -3.28 -2.74
C CYS A 24 -2.63 -3.36 -3.64
N LYS A 25 -3.19 -4.56 -3.74
CA LYS A 25 -4.38 -4.87 -4.51
C LYS A 25 -5.57 -5.02 -3.58
N ILE A 26 -6.63 -4.28 -3.84
CA ILE A 26 -7.84 -4.33 -3.03
C ILE A 26 -8.55 -5.68 -3.25
N LEU A 27 -8.84 -6.39 -2.15
CA LEU A 27 -9.44 -7.72 -2.17
C LEU A 27 -10.97 -7.68 -2.10
N GLU A 28 -11.53 -6.63 -1.50
CA GLU A 28 -12.96 -6.53 -1.19
C GLU A 28 -13.54 -5.13 -1.46
N GLY A 29 -14.87 -5.06 -1.58
CA GLY A 29 -15.61 -3.83 -1.85
C GLY A 29 -15.71 -3.46 -3.34
N GLU A 30 -16.19 -2.24 -3.61
CA GLU A 30 -16.47 -1.73 -4.96
C GLU A 30 -15.20 -1.60 -5.82
N ASN A 31 -14.06 -1.32 -5.20
CA ASN A 31 -12.77 -1.16 -5.86
C ASN A 31 -11.96 -2.48 -5.97
N LYS A 32 -12.62 -3.64 -5.83
CA LYS A 32 -11.95 -4.95 -5.87
C LYS A 32 -11.12 -5.11 -7.14
N GLY A 33 -9.87 -5.55 -6.98
CA GLY A 33 -8.93 -5.82 -8.07
C GLY A 33 -8.11 -4.60 -8.50
N ARG A 34 -8.45 -3.38 -8.05
CA ARG A 34 -7.61 -2.20 -8.28
C ARG A 34 -6.31 -2.30 -7.48
N VAL A 35 -5.21 -1.89 -8.10
CA VAL A 35 -3.89 -1.79 -7.46
C VAL A 35 -3.62 -0.33 -7.16
N ILE A 36 -3.27 -0.03 -5.92
CA ILE A 36 -2.99 1.33 -5.46
C ILE A 36 -1.64 1.40 -4.75
N ARG A 37 -1.06 2.60 -4.69
CA ARG A 37 0.17 2.86 -3.92
C ARG A 37 -0.15 3.37 -2.53
N ARG A 38 0.46 2.76 -1.52
CA ARG A 38 0.33 3.15 -0.10
C ARG A 38 1.69 3.31 0.54
N ASN A 39 1.74 4.24 1.49
CA ASN A 39 2.86 4.43 2.38
C ASN A 39 2.56 3.66 3.66
N VAL A 40 3.48 2.82 4.08
CA VAL A 40 3.37 1.99 5.28
C VAL A 40 4.60 2.28 6.14
N SER A 41 4.39 2.68 7.39
CA SER A 41 5.48 2.94 8.33
C SER A 41 6.02 1.67 9.00
N SER A 42 5.24 0.59 8.99
CA SER A 42 5.67 -0.71 9.48
C SER A 42 6.41 -1.51 8.39
N PRO A 43 7.36 -2.38 8.78
CA PRO A 43 7.92 -3.35 7.85
C PRO A 43 6.80 -4.29 7.39
N VAL A 44 6.71 -4.49 6.08
CA VAL A 44 5.74 -5.38 5.43
C VAL A 44 6.40 -6.18 4.31
N GLN A 45 5.82 -7.32 3.97
CA GLN A 45 6.27 -8.25 2.94
C GLN A 45 5.20 -8.43 1.85
N GLU A 46 5.61 -8.97 0.71
CA GLU A 46 4.66 -9.38 -0.33
C GLU A 46 3.73 -10.48 0.21
N GLY A 47 2.43 -10.35 -0.04
CA GLY A 47 1.38 -11.20 0.52
C GLY A 47 0.75 -10.71 1.83
N ASP A 48 1.31 -9.68 2.48
CA ASP A 48 0.71 -9.12 3.70
C ASP A 48 -0.64 -8.45 3.40
N ILE A 49 -1.57 -8.53 4.36
CA ILE A 49 -2.88 -7.90 4.26
C ILE A 49 -2.88 -6.58 5.05
N LEU A 50 -3.22 -5.50 4.36
CA LEU A 50 -3.40 -4.17 4.91
C LEU A 50 -4.89 -3.85 5.03
N ASP A 51 -5.28 -3.24 6.15
CA ASP A 51 -6.62 -2.66 6.29
C ASP A 51 -6.58 -1.17 5.92
N LEU A 52 -7.27 -0.81 4.85
CA LEU A 52 -7.34 0.55 4.34
C LEU A 52 -8.61 1.23 4.81
N ARG A 53 -8.45 2.37 5.50
CA ARG A 53 -9.57 3.27 5.83
C ARG A 53 -10.11 3.96 4.58
N GLU A 54 -9.22 4.42 3.70
CA GLU A 54 -9.55 5.14 2.46
C GLU A 54 -8.85 4.51 1.26
N VAL A 55 -9.64 4.09 0.27
CA VAL A 55 -9.16 3.41 -0.95
C VAL A 55 -8.92 4.38 -2.12
N GLU A 56 -9.52 5.58 -2.06
CA GLU A 56 -9.50 6.55 -3.17
C GLU A 56 -8.18 7.32 -3.30
N ARG A 57 -7.48 7.55 -2.18
CA ARG A 57 -6.19 8.23 -2.20
C ARG A 57 -5.11 7.29 -2.72
N GLU A 58 -4.10 7.86 -3.37
CA GLU A 58 -2.86 7.17 -3.74
C GLU A 58 -1.64 7.97 -3.26
N ALA A 59 -0.59 7.26 -2.83
CA ALA A 59 0.68 7.91 -2.53
C ALA A 59 1.35 8.38 -3.83
N LYS A 60 2.02 9.54 -3.79
CA LYS A 60 2.83 10.01 -4.93
C LYS A 60 3.96 9.02 -5.22
N PRO A 61 4.34 8.81 -6.48
CA PRO A 61 5.50 7.99 -6.81
C PRO A 61 6.76 8.52 -6.13
N LEU A 62 7.66 7.61 -5.76
CA LEU A 62 9.05 7.96 -5.53
C LEU A 62 9.63 8.39 -6.88
N LYS A 63 10.35 9.51 -6.86
CA LYS A 63 11.04 10.05 -8.03
C LYS A 63 12.48 9.58 -8.03
#